data_AF-A0A3P6S8Z3-F1
#
_entry.id   AF-A0A3P6S8Z3-F1
#
_cell.length_a   1.000
_cell.length_b   1.000
_cell.length_c   1.000
_cell.angle_alpha   90.00
_cell.angle_beta   90.00
_cell.angle_gamma   90.00
#
_symmetry.space_group_name_H-M   'P 1'
#
loop_
_entity.id
_entity.type
_entity.pdbx_description
1 polymer ?
#
loop_
_entity_poly.entity_id
_entity_poly.type
_entity_poly.pdbx_seq_one_letter_code
_entity_poly.pdbx_strand_id
1 'polypeptide(L)'
;MERQYLRPNERYPVPLDESFWINIICANNSGRSAAVAHEMDQIYASNVASEVEKALRENKENIDNAIMKQIAPSAVNVTGIQYEDLISLSFDHDELIRQEENRRRRMREKIVNAALRIE
;
A
#
# COMPACT_ATOMS: atom_id res chain seq x y z
N MET A 1 86.68 1.42 -18.42
CA MET A 1 86.10 0.06 -18.37
C MET A 1 84.62 0.19 -18.06
N GLU A 2 83.77 0.08 -19.08
CA GLU A 2 82.32 0.15 -18.91
C GLU A 2 81.78 -1.17 -18.37
N ARG A 3 80.97 -1.10 -17.31
CA ARG A 3 80.35 -2.27 -16.70
C ARG A 3 79.18 -2.72 -17.58
N GLN A 4 79.38 -3.78 -18.36
CA GLN A 4 78.31 -4.47 -19.08
C GLN A 4 77.45 -5.22 -18.05
N TYR A 5 76.35 -4.62 -17.61
CA TYR A 5 75.37 -5.32 -16.78
C TYR A 5 74.66 -6.39 -17.63
N LEU A 6 74.55 -7.60 -17.07
CA LEU A 6 73.80 -8.73 -17.64
C LEU A 6 72.38 -8.26 -18.00
N ARG A 7 71.94 -8.57 -19.23
CA ARG A 7 70.61 -8.20 -19.71
C ARG A 7 69.53 -8.74 -18.76
N PRO A 8 68.45 -7.99 -18.50
CA PRO A 8 67.32 -8.49 -17.73
C PRO A 8 66.82 -9.82 -18.31
N ASN A 9 66.65 -10.81 -17.44
CA ASN A 9 66.38 -12.19 -17.81
C ASN A 9 64.91 -12.33 -18.26
N GLU A 10 64.64 -12.54 -19.54
CA GLU A 10 63.28 -12.55 -20.13
C GLU A 10 62.33 -13.62 -19.54
N ARG A 11 62.86 -14.60 -18.80
CA ARG A 11 62.08 -15.68 -18.18
C ARG A 11 61.49 -15.34 -16.81
N TYR A 12 61.86 -14.21 -16.21
CA TYR A 12 61.37 -13.83 -14.88
C TYR A 12 60.53 -12.55 -14.97
N PRO A 13 59.25 -12.58 -14.58
CA PRO A 13 58.45 -11.38 -14.54
C PRO A 13 59.03 -10.41 -13.51
N VAL A 14 59.25 -9.16 -13.94
CA VAL A 14 59.71 -8.09 -13.06
C VAL A 14 58.54 -7.72 -12.13
N PRO A 15 58.77 -7.63 -10.80
CA PRO A 15 57.73 -7.17 -9.87
C PRO A 15 57.20 -5.81 -10.32
N LEU A 16 55.87 -5.68 -10.35
CA LEU A 16 55.22 -4.41 -10.61
C LEU A 16 55.57 -3.43 -9.48
N ASP A 17 55.66 -2.15 -9.83
CA ASP A 17 55.87 -1.09 -8.86
C ASP A 17 54.74 -1.06 -7.82
N GLU A 18 55.06 -0.71 -6.58
CA GLU A 18 54.10 -0.70 -5.46
C GLU A 18 52.91 0.24 -5.71
N SER A 19 53.10 1.26 -6.56
CA SER A 19 52.06 2.22 -6.96
C SER A 19 51.14 1.71 -8.09
N PHE A 20 51.37 0.51 -8.63
CA PHE A 20 50.59 -0.05 -9.75
C PHE A 20 49.07 -0.06 -9.50
N TRP A 21 48.65 -0.36 -8.27
CA TRP A 21 47.24 -0.39 -7.88
C TRP A 21 46.57 0.98 -8.00
N ILE A 22 47.32 2.07 -7.79
CA ILE A 22 46.80 3.44 -7.90
C ILE A 22 46.39 3.69 -9.35
N ASN A 23 47.20 3.28 -10.33
CA ASN A 23 46.84 3.44 -11.74
C ASN A 23 45.61 2.60 -12.13
N ILE A 24 45.44 1.39 -11.60
CA ILE A 24 44.22 0.59 -11.87
C ILE A 24 42.97 1.26 -11.28
N ILE A 25 43.04 1.74 -10.04
CA ILE A 25 41.89 2.33 -9.35
C ILE A 25 41.58 3.72 -9.91
N CYS A 26 42.61 4.52 -10.22
CA CYS A 26 42.45 5.87 -10.74
C CYS A 26 42.15 5.93 -12.25
N ALA A 27 42.55 4.94 -13.05
CA ALA A 27 42.22 4.89 -14.48
C ALA A 27 40.71 4.85 -14.75
N ASN A 28 39.92 4.30 -13.82
CA ASN A 28 38.46 4.28 -13.93
C ASN A 28 37.79 5.51 -13.29
N ASN A 29 38.53 6.30 -12.50
CA ASN A 29 38.01 7.47 -11.78
C ASN A 29 38.39 8.81 -12.43
N SER A 30 39.21 8.81 -13.49
CA SER A 30 39.63 10.01 -14.21
C SER A 30 38.54 10.58 -15.14
N GLY A 31 37.30 10.72 -14.65
CA GLY A 31 36.24 11.34 -15.46
C GLY A 31 34.82 11.41 -14.91
N ARG A 32 34.50 10.78 -13.76
CA ARG A 32 33.16 10.91 -13.17
C ARG A 32 33.26 11.42 -11.75
N SER A 33 33.22 12.75 -11.62
CA SER A 33 32.96 13.42 -10.34
C SER A 33 31.67 12.85 -9.74
N ALA A 34 31.60 12.69 -8.42
CA ALA A 34 30.39 12.25 -7.72
C ALA A 34 29.17 13.12 -8.09
N ALA A 35 29.38 14.39 -8.43
CA ALA A 35 28.36 15.29 -8.95
C ALA A 35 27.76 14.81 -10.29
N VAL A 36 28.59 14.30 -11.20
CA VAL A 36 28.16 13.79 -12.52
C VAL A 36 27.40 12.47 -12.36
N ALA A 37 27.79 11.62 -11.40
CA ALA A 37 27.04 10.41 -11.08
C ALA A 37 25.64 10.75 -10.52
N HIS A 38 25.56 11.71 -9.58
CA HIS A 38 24.28 12.17 -9.04
C HIS A 38 23.37 12.82 -10.08
N GLU A 39 23.91 13.61 -11.01
CA GLU A 39 23.14 14.22 -12.09
C GLU A 39 22.55 13.14 -13.02
N MET A 40 23.33 12.11 -13.35
CA MET A 40 22.86 10.98 -14.16
C MET A 40 21.79 10.16 -13.45
N ASP A 41 21.94 9.92 -12.15
CA ASP A 41 20.93 9.25 -11.33
C ASP A 41 19.63 10.05 -11.26
N GLN A 42 19.74 11.39 -11.18
CA GLN A 42 18.58 12.28 -11.16
C GLN A 42 17.84 12.28 -12.51
N ILE A 43 18.58 12.29 -13.63
CA ILE A 43 17.99 12.16 -14.97
C ILE A 43 17.31 10.80 -15.12
N TYR A 44 17.95 9.72 -14.66
CA TYR A 44 17.37 8.38 -14.72
C TYR A 44 16.08 8.28 -13.89
N ALA A 45 16.08 8.81 -12.67
CA ALA A 45 14.90 8.86 -11.81
C ALA A 45 13.77 9.70 -12.46
N SER A 46 14.10 10.83 -13.08
CA SER A 46 13.14 11.65 -13.82
C SER A 46 12.52 10.90 -15.00
N ASN A 47 13.34 10.17 -15.77
CA ASN A 47 12.87 9.39 -16.91
C ASN A 47 11.95 8.25 -16.45
N VAL A 48 12.31 7.54 -15.38
CA VAL A 48 11.46 6.51 -14.78
C VAL A 48 10.13 7.10 -14.33
N ALA A 49 10.14 8.25 -13.64
CA ALA A 49 8.92 8.92 -13.21
C ALA A 49 8.02 9.29 -14.41
N SER A 50 8.60 9.79 -15.50
CA SER A 50 7.85 10.15 -16.70
C SER A 50 7.25 8.93 -17.40
N GLU A 51 7.95 7.80 -17.43
CA GLU A 51 7.46 6.57 -18.05
C GLU A 51 6.35 5.93 -17.21
N VAL A 52 6.48 5.96 -15.88
CA VAL A 52 5.41 5.53 -14.96
C VAL A 52 4.17 6.40 -15.12
N GLU A 53 4.33 7.71 -15.21
CA GLU A 53 3.19 8.62 -15.42
C GLU A 53 2.50 8.36 -16.76
N LYS A 54 3.28 8.12 -17.82
CA LYS A 54 2.77 7.74 -19.14
C LYS A 54 2.02 6.41 -19.08
N ALA A 55 2.58 5.38 -18.46
CA ALA A 55 1.93 4.09 -18.29
C ALA A 55 0.64 4.18 -17.46
N LEU A 56 0.61 5.01 -16.42
CA LEU A 56 -0.61 5.28 -15.65
C LEU A 56 -1.68 5.98 -16.48
N ARG A 57 -1.28 6.95 -17.33
CA ARG A 57 -2.20 7.68 -18.20
C ARG A 57 -2.80 6.77 -19.27
N GLU A 58 -1.98 5.93 -19.90
CA GLU A 58 -2.41 4.95 -20.90
C GLU A 58 -3.35 3.90 -20.29
N ASN A 59 -3.12 3.52 -19.02
CA ASN A 59 -3.95 2.55 -18.32
C ASN A 59 -5.13 3.16 -17.54
N LYS A 60 -5.32 4.48 -17.58
CA LYS A 60 -6.34 5.18 -16.79
C LYS A 60 -7.74 4.59 -17.00
N GLU A 61 -8.13 4.37 -18.25
CA GLU A 61 -9.45 3.80 -18.57
C GLU A 61 -9.62 2.37 -18.05
N ASN A 62 -8.55 1.56 -18.07
CA ASN A 62 -8.58 0.20 -17.53
C ASN A 62 -8.71 0.19 -16.00
N ILE A 63 -7.99 1.10 -15.33
CA ILE A 63 -8.05 1.30 -13.89
C ILE A 63 -9.44 1.78 -13.49
N ASP A 64 -9.96 2.82 -14.15
CA ASP A 64 -11.28 3.38 -13.88
C ASP A 64 -12.37 2.32 -14.11
N ASN A 65 -12.28 1.52 -15.17
CA ASN A 65 -13.20 0.39 -15.41
C ASN A 65 -13.11 -0.70 -14.34
N ALA A 66 -11.90 -1.04 -13.86
CA ALA A 66 -11.72 -2.03 -12.79
C ALA A 66 -12.28 -1.54 -11.46
N ILE A 67 -12.06 -0.27 -11.13
CA ILE A 67 -12.62 0.40 -9.96
C ILE A 67 -14.15 0.39 -10.04
N MET A 68 -14.73 0.79 -11.18
CA MET A 68 -16.18 0.78 -11.37
C MET A 68 -16.78 -0.62 -11.26
N LYS A 69 -16.09 -1.66 -11.73
CA LYS A 69 -16.54 -3.05 -11.55
C LYS A 69 -16.54 -3.53 -10.09
N GLN A 70 -15.69 -2.96 -9.23
CA GLN A 70 -15.70 -3.26 -7.79
C GLN A 70 -16.72 -2.41 -7.05
N ILE A 71 -16.85 -1.13 -7.39
CA ILE A 71 -17.76 -0.20 -6.73
C ILE A 71 -19.20 -0.47 -7.14
N ALA A 72 -19.48 -0.79 -8.41
CA ALA A 72 -20.84 -0.97 -8.91
C ALA A 72 -21.62 -2.04 -8.13
N PRO A 73 -21.09 -3.25 -7.83
CA PRO A 73 -21.77 -4.20 -6.95
C PRO A 73 -22.03 -3.63 -5.55
N SER A 74 -21.08 -2.90 -4.96
CA SER A 74 -21.24 -2.31 -3.63
C SER A 74 -22.26 -1.15 -3.60
N ALA A 75 -22.36 -0.38 -4.68
CA ALA A 75 -23.26 0.76 -4.81
C ALA A 75 -24.66 0.38 -5.34
N VAL A 76 -24.77 -0.72 -6.08
CA VAL A 76 -26.06 -1.24 -6.58
C VAL A 76 -26.70 -2.18 -5.55
N ASN A 77 -25.90 -2.86 -4.72
CA ASN A 77 -26.42 -3.66 -3.60
C ASN A 77 -26.77 -2.81 -2.36
N VAL A 78 -27.16 -1.56 -2.57
CA VAL A 78 -27.75 -0.71 -1.52
C VAL A 78 -29.02 -1.34 -0.98
N THR A 79 -29.79 -2.08 -1.80
CA THR A 79 -30.96 -2.82 -1.33
C THR A 79 -30.57 -3.94 -0.36
N GLY A 80 -29.58 -4.79 -0.69
CA GLY A 80 -29.11 -5.84 0.21
C GLY A 80 -28.59 -5.30 1.55
N ILE A 81 -27.77 -4.25 1.50
CA ILE A 81 -27.21 -3.58 2.69
C ILE A 81 -28.32 -2.90 3.53
N GLN A 82 -29.28 -2.22 2.89
CA GLN A 82 -30.40 -1.59 3.59
C GLN A 82 -31.34 -2.60 4.25
N TYR A 83 -31.59 -3.76 3.62
CA TYR A 83 -32.51 -4.76 4.17
C TYR A 83 -31.86 -5.72 5.18
N GLU A 84 -30.55 -5.98 5.12
CA GLU A 84 -29.85 -6.78 6.15
C GLU A 84 -29.92 -6.11 7.53
N ASP A 85 -29.74 -4.79 7.59
CA ASP A 85 -29.81 -4.05 8.86
C ASP A 85 -31.26 -3.83 9.34
N LEU A 86 -32.24 -3.80 8.43
CA LEU A 86 -33.67 -3.69 8.78
C LEU A 86 -34.21 -4.95 9.47
N ILE A 87 -33.70 -6.13 9.13
CA ILE A 87 -34.10 -7.39 9.79
C ILE A 87 -33.73 -7.34 11.27
N SER A 88 -32.55 -6.82 11.61
CA SER A 88 -32.08 -6.68 13.00
C SER A 88 -32.92 -5.71 13.83
N LEU A 89 -33.45 -4.63 13.22
CA LEU A 89 -34.29 -3.64 13.91
C LEU A 89 -35.71 -4.15 14.22
N SER A 90 -36.21 -5.11 13.43
CA SER A 90 -37.57 -5.65 13.62
C SER A 90 -37.72 -6.50 14.89
N PHE A 91 -36.69 -7.25 15.26
CA PHE A 91 -36.73 -8.17 16.41
C PHE A 91 -36.85 -7.42 17.74
N ASP A 92 -36.16 -6.28 17.88
CA ASP A 92 -36.23 -5.44 19.08
C ASP A 92 -37.58 -4.72 19.21
N HIS A 93 -38.24 -4.40 18.09
CA HIS A 93 -39.52 -3.70 18.11
C HIS A 93 -40.67 -4.60 18.57
N ASP A 94 -40.71 -5.86 18.13
CA ASP A 94 -41.70 -6.82 18.58
C ASP A 94 -41.58 -7.10 20.09
N GLU A 95 -40.35 -7.18 20.60
CA GLU A 95 -40.10 -7.36 22.03
C GLU A 95 -40.52 -6.13 22.84
N LEU A 96 -40.30 -4.91 22.31
CA LEU A 96 -40.76 -3.66 22.92
C LEU A 96 -42.30 -3.59 22.99
N ILE A 97 -42.99 -3.94 21.91
CA ILE A 97 -44.46 -3.98 21.86
C ILE A 97 -44.99 -4.97 22.89
N ARG A 98 -44.38 -6.17 22.95
CA ARG A 98 -44.76 -7.23 23.90
C ARG A 98 -44.60 -6.78 25.36
N GLN A 99 -43.55 -6.04 25.67
CA GLN A 99 -43.33 -5.48 27.02
C GLN A 99 -44.38 -4.43 27.40
N GLU A 100 -44.68 -3.51 26.49
CA GLU A 100 -45.66 -2.44 26.72
C GLU A 100 -47.09 -3.01 26.85
N GLU A 101 -47.44 -4.01 26.04
CA GLU A 101 -48.73 -4.68 26.12
C GLU A 101 -48.91 -5.43 27.45
N ASN A 102 -47.86 -6.12 27.91
CA ASN A 102 -47.83 -6.76 29.24
C ASN A 102 -47.94 -5.74 30.38
N ARG A 103 -47.28 -4.59 30.27
CA ARG A 103 -47.39 -3.49 31.23
C ARG A 103 -48.84 -2.98 31.34
N ARG A 104 -49.49 -2.74 30.19
CA ARG A 104 -50.89 -2.29 30.14
C ARG A 104 -51.86 -3.34 30.67
N ARG A 105 -51.62 -4.62 30.37
CA ARG A 105 -52.43 -5.73 30.92
C ARG A 105 -52.36 -5.76 32.45
N ARG A 106 -51.17 -5.70 33.04
CA ARG A 106 -50.98 -5.64 34.50
C ARG A 106 -51.65 -4.41 35.13
N MET A 107 -51.65 -3.27 34.45
CA MET A 107 -52.31 -2.06 34.95
C MET A 107 -53.84 -2.21 34.97
N ARG A 108 -54.42 -2.80 33.91
CA ARG A 108 -55.86 -3.12 33.86
C ARG A 108 -56.24 -4.12 34.94
N GLU A 109 -55.46 -5.19 35.12
CA GLU A 109 -55.69 -6.17 36.19
C GLU A 109 -55.64 -5.54 37.57
N LYS A 110 -54.70 -4.62 37.83
CA LYS A 110 -54.64 -3.87 39.11
C LYS A 110 -55.88 -3.02 39.35
N ILE A 111 -56.37 -2.33 38.32
CA ILE A 111 -57.58 -1.49 38.43
C ILE A 111 -58.82 -2.37 38.69
N VAL A 112 -58.97 -3.47 37.94
CA VAL A 112 -60.07 -4.43 38.13
C VAL A 112 -60.02 -5.04 39.52
N ASN A 113 -58.85 -5.50 39.97
CA ASN A 113 -58.69 -6.08 41.30
C ASN A 113 -58.90 -5.06 42.44
N ALA A 114 -58.57 -3.78 42.22
CA ALA A 114 -58.84 -2.72 43.18
C ALA A 114 -60.35 -2.42 43.25
N ALA A 115 -61.05 -2.38 42.11
CA ALA A 115 -62.50 -2.19 42.07
C ALA A 115 -63.26 -3.36 42.72
N LEU A 116 -62.83 -4.60 42.48
CA LEU A 116 -63.44 -5.82 43.06
C LEU A 116 -63.17 -6.01 44.56
N ARG A 117 -62.21 -5.28 45.15
CA ARG A 117 -61.93 -5.32 46.61
C ARG A 117 -62.73 -4.28 47.41
N ILE A 118 -63.48 -3.42 46.74
CA ILE A 118 -64.27 -2.34 47.37
C ILE A 118 -65.73 -2.78 47.64
N GLU A 119 -66.13 -3.97 47.16
CA GLU A 119 -67.35 -4.69 47.62
C GLU A 119 -67.04 -5.59 48.82
#